data_AF-A0A5J4N4B6-F1
#
_entry.id   AF-A0A5J4N4B6-F1
#
_cell.length_a   1.000
_cell.length_b   1.000
_cell.length_c   1.000
_cell.angle_alpha   90.00
_cell.angle_beta   90.00
_cell.angle_gamma   90.00
#
_symmetry.space_group_name_H-M   'P 1'
#
loop_
_entity.id
_entity.type
_entity.pdbx_description
1 polymer ?
#
loop_
_entity_poly.entity_id
_entity_poly.type
_entity_poly.pdbx_seq_one_letter_code
_entity_poly.pdbx_strand_id
1 'polypeptide(L)'
;ENFVEQKHTRTAPPISGEEPKSLFQQLTHDPISVAAARTVQLEANACATAAQLQQIIASGPPASSKTTEFKRSLPFVYDQLAELRERVAFVDSSRPRLPTGTTYKQLPLWDEVQFPTPTNPPSSVLDVPRVQIASLDS
;
A
#
# COMPACT_ATOMS: atom_id res chain seq x y z
N GLU A 1 -46.23 -0.66 -23.39
CA GLU A 1 -45.11 -1.09 -22.52
C GLU A 1 -44.34 -2.18 -23.25
N ASN A 2 -43.02 -2.05 -23.38
CA ASN A 2 -42.15 -3.11 -23.89
C ASN A 2 -40.83 -3.01 -23.14
N PHE A 3 -40.67 -3.88 -22.14
CA PHE A 3 -39.44 -4.04 -21.36
C PHE A 3 -38.55 -5.05 -22.11
N VAL A 4 -37.43 -4.59 -22.67
CA VAL A 4 -36.44 -5.48 -23.28
C VAL A 4 -35.48 -5.92 -22.19
N GLU A 5 -35.64 -7.17 -21.76
CA GLU A 5 -34.76 -7.89 -20.84
C GLU A 5 -33.41 -8.17 -21.53
N GLN A 6 -32.38 -7.38 -21.21
CA GLN A 6 -31.01 -7.66 -21.65
C GLN A 6 -30.41 -8.78 -20.79
N LYS A 7 -30.57 -10.01 -21.26
CA LYS A 7 -29.89 -11.20 -20.74
C LYS A 7 -28.37 -11.02 -20.87
N HIS A 8 -27.72 -10.81 -19.74
CA HIS A 8 -26.26 -10.86 -19.64
C HIS A 8 -25.80 -12.29 -19.91
N THR A 9 -25.10 -12.50 -21.01
CA THR A 9 -24.40 -13.74 -21.34
C THR A 9 -23.34 -13.99 -20.27
N ARG A 10 -23.63 -14.93 -19.36
CA ARG A 10 -22.67 -15.48 -18.40
C ARG A 10 -21.62 -16.26 -19.19
N THR A 11 -20.49 -15.64 -19.48
CA THR A 11 -19.29 -16.34 -19.95
C THR A 11 -18.90 -17.37 -18.88
N ALA A 12 -18.76 -18.63 -19.29
CA ALA A 12 -18.44 -19.74 -18.40
C ALA A 12 -17.11 -19.51 -17.64
N PRO A 13 -16.99 -19.90 -16.37
CA PRO A 13 -15.72 -19.83 -15.66
C PRO A 13 -14.71 -20.82 -16.27
N PRO A 14 -13.41 -20.49 -16.30
CA PRO A 14 -12.38 -21.44 -16.70
C PRO A 14 -12.37 -22.62 -15.73
N ILE A 15 -12.34 -23.82 -16.29
CA ILE A 15 -12.30 -25.10 -15.57
C ILE A 15 -10.86 -25.28 -15.08
N SER A 16 -10.53 -24.76 -13.91
CA SER A 16 -9.34 -25.15 -13.16
C SER A 16 -9.68 -25.11 -11.68
N GLY A 17 -9.64 -26.27 -11.02
CA GLY A 17 -10.07 -26.49 -9.64
C GLY A 17 -9.14 -25.91 -8.57
N GLU A 18 -8.35 -24.89 -8.89
CA GLU A 18 -7.63 -24.12 -7.87
C GLU A 18 -8.47 -22.91 -7.49
N GLU A 19 -8.87 -22.81 -6.22
CA GLU A 19 -9.45 -21.57 -5.71
C GLU A 19 -8.46 -20.42 -6.00
N PRO A 20 -8.94 -19.27 -6.48
CA PRO A 20 -8.06 -18.15 -6.76
C PRO A 20 -7.34 -17.76 -5.47
N LYS A 21 -6.01 -18.00 -5.43
CA LYS A 21 -5.14 -17.63 -4.31
C LYS A 21 -5.40 -16.17 -3.98
N SER A 22 -5.56 -15.84 -2.70
CA SER A 22 -5.81 -14.45 -2.30
C SER A 22 -4.70 -13.54 -2.82
N LEU A 23 -5.01 -12.30 -3.22
CA LEU A 23 -4.01 -11.34 -3.72
C LEU A 23 -2.83 -11.19 -2.75
N PHE A 24 -3.10 -11.27 -1.45
CA PHE A 24 -2.09 -11.30 -0.40
C PHE A 24 -1.13 -12.51 -0.54
N GLN A 25 -1.66 -13.72 -0.69
CA GLN A 25 -0.83 -14.93 -0.91
C GLN A 25 -0.01 -14.82 -2.20
N GLN A 26 -0.57 -14.25 -3.26
CA GLN A 26 0.15 -14.04 -4.52
C GLN A 26 1.32 -13.08 -4.33
N LEU A 27 1.12 -11.97 -3.60
CA LEU A 27 2.19 -11.01 -3.27
C LEU A 27 3.31 -11.63 -2.43
N THR A 28 2.98 -12.54 -1.51
CA THR A 28 4.00 -13.22 -0.69
C THR A 28 4.80 -14.28 -1.45
N HIS A 29 4.24 -14.82 -2.54
CA HIS A 29 4.86 -15.91 -3.30
C HIS A 29 5.65 -15.40 -4.51
N ASP A 30 5.06 -14.49 -5.29
CA ASP A 30 5.66 -13.94 -6.50
C ASP A 30 5.25 -12.46 -6.72
N PRO A 31 5.92 -11.52 -6.04
CA PRO A 31 5.58 -10.11 -6.13
C PRO A 31 5.89 -9.50 -7.50
N ILE A 32 6.82 -10.07 -8.29
CA ILE A 32 7.23 -9.52 -9.59
C ILE A 32 6.13 -9.77 -10.61
N SER A 33 5.61 -10.99 -10.69
CA SER A 33 4.50 -11.31 -11.61
C SER A 33 3.24 -10.54 -11.26
N VAL A 34 2.94 -10.38 -9.96
CA VAL A 34 1.80 -9.56 -9.50
C VAL A 34 1.98 -8.09 -9.89
N ALA A 35 3.20 -7.53 -9.78
CA ALA A 35 3.47 -6.16 -10.20
C ALA A 35 3.27 -5.97 -11.70
N ALA A 36 3.74 -6.91 -12.53
CA ALA A 36 3.54 -6.86 -13.99
C ALA A 36 2.06 -6.94 -14.37
N ALA A 37 1.31 -7.89 -13.78
CA ALA A 37 -0.13 -8.03 -14.01
C ALA A 37 -0.91 -6.77 -13.58
N ARG A 38 -0.54 -6.17 -12.45
CA ARG A 38 -1.14 -4.93 -11.95
C ARG A 38 -0.94 -3.76 -12.91
N THR A 39 0.24 -3.62 -13.52
CA THR A 39 0.49 -2.53 -14.49
C THR A 39 -0.48 -2.63 -15.67
N VAL A 40 -0.63 -3.82 -16.25
CA VAL A 40 -1.56 -4.07 -17.36
C VAL A 40 -3.02 -3.78 -16.95
N GLN A 41 -3.41 -4.22 -15.76
CA GLN A 41 -4.77 -3.97 -15.24
C GLN A 41 -5.03 -2.48 -14.97
N LEU A 42 -4.05 -1.75 -14.43
CA LEU A 42 -4.16 -0.31 -14.18
C LEU A 42 -4.28 0.48 -15.47
N GLU A 43 -3.53 0.12 -16.52
CA GLU A 43 -3.65 0.74 -17.83
C GLU A 43 -5.04 0.53 -18.43
N ALA A 44 -5.57 -0.70 -18.35
CA ALA A 44 -6.93 -1.01 -18.80
C ALA A 44 -7.99 -0.21 -18.02
N ASN A 45 -7.86 -0.15 -16.69
CA ASN A 45 -8.77 0.61 -15.83
C ASN A 45 -8.68 2.11 -16.10
N ALA A 46 -7.48 2.64 -16.34
CA ALA A 46 -7.26 4.04 -16.69
C ALA A 46 -7.92 4.40 -18.03
N CYS A 47 -7.78 3.55 -19.04
CA CYS A 47 -8.44 3.72 -20.33
C CYS A 47 -9.97 3.73 -20.21
N ALA A 48 -10.55 2.77 -19.48
CA ALA A 48 -11.99 2.70 -19.24
C ALA A 48 -12.51 3.94 -18.48
N THR A 49 -11.78 4.35 -17.44
CA THR A 49 -12.10 5.53 -16.62
C THR A 49 -12.01 6.82 -17.45
N ALA A 50 -11.00 6.93 -18.32
CA ALA A 50 -10.83 8.08 -19.21
C ALA A 50 -11.99 8.19 -20.20
N ALA A 51 -12.44 7.08 -20.78
CA ALA A 51 -13.61 7.06 -21.67
C ALA A 51 -14.88 7.51 -20.93
N GLN A 52 -15.09 7.01 -19.71
CA GLN A 52 -16.23 7.42 -18.87
C GLN A 52 -16.16 8.90 -18.49
N LEU A 53 -14.96 9.40 -18.16
CA LEU A 53 -14.75 10.80 -17.82
C LEU A 53 -15.02 11.71 -19.03
N GLN A 54 -14.58 11.33 -20.23
CA GLN A 54 -14.89 12.06 -21.46
C GLN A 54 -16.39 12.16 -21.71
N GLN A 55 -17.14 11.09 -21.47
CA GLN A 55 -18.60 11.11 -21.57
C GLN A 55 -19.24 12.08 -20.57
N ILE A 56 -18.77 12.08 -19.31
CA ILE A 56 -19.27 12.97 -18.25
C ILE A 56 -18.97 14.44 -18.57
N ILE A 57 -17.77 14.73 -19.09
CA ILE A 57 -17.40 16.08 -19.52
C ILE A 57 -18.29 16.54 -20.68
N ALA A 58 -18.53 15.66 -21.67
CA ALA A 58 -19.37 15.97 -22.82
C ALA A 58 -20.85 16.17 -22.44
N SER A 59 -21.37 15.43 -21.45
CA SER A 59 -22.74 15.59 -20.95
C SER A 59 -22.91 16.79 -20.00
N GLY A 60 -21.81 17.36 -19.53
CA GLY A 60 -21.80 18.43 -18.53
C GLY A 60 -22.24 17.97 -17.13
N PRO A 61 -22.02 18.79 -16.10
CA PRO A 61 -22.52 18.51 -14.76
C PRO A 61 -24.06 18.53 -14.74
N PRO A 62 -24.71 17.58 -14.04
CA PRO A 62 -26.16 17.59 -13.92
C PRO A 62 -26.61 18.89 -13.24
N ALA A 63 -27.67 19.49 -13.78
CA ALA A 63 -28.12 20.86 -13.48
C ALA A 63 -28.38 21.17 -11.99
N SER A 64 -28.48 20.16 -11.11
CA SER A 64 -28.72 20.33 -9.67
C SER A 64 -27.53 19.96 -8.76
N SER A 65 -26.41 19.48 -9.29
CA SER A 65 -25.29 19.07 -8.43
C SER A 65 -24.46 20.27 -7.98
N LYS A 66 -24.26 20.38 -6.66
CA LYS A 66 -23.23 21.27 -6.11
C LYS A 66 -21.87 20.83 -6.65
N THR A 67 -21.00 21.79 -6.99
CA THR A 67 -19.66 21.51 -7.57
C THR A 67 -18.86 20.48 -6.75
N THR A 68 -19.03 20.46 -5.43
CA THR A 68 -18.39 19.51 -4.51
C THR A 68 -18.93 18.08 -4.63
N GLU A 69 -20.23 17.92 -4.85
CA GLU A 69 -20.88 16.61 -5.05
C GLU A 69 -20.56 16.05 -6.43
N PHE A 70 -20.55 16.91 -7.45
CA PHE A 70 -20.12 16.53 -8.79
C PHE A 70 -18.67 16.04 -8.83
N LYS A 71 -17.76 16.73 -8.13
CA LYS A 71 -16.35 16.28 -8.00
C LYS A 71 -16.23 14.92 -7.31
N ARG A 72 -17.11 14.60 -6.35
CA ARG A 72 -17.16 13.28 -5.70
C ARG A 72 -17.76 12.19 -6.58
N SER A 73 -18.56 12.56 -7.58
CA SER A 73 -19.13 11.61 -8.56
C SER A 73 -18.21 11.30 -9.74
N LEU A 74 -17.04 11.95 -9.83
CA LEU A 74 -16.09 11.65 -10.90
C LEU A 74 -15.53 10.23 -10.73
N PRO A 75 -15.39 9.47 -11.83
CA PRO A 75 -14.89 8.11 -11.76
C PRO A 75 -13.40 8.13 -11.37
N PHE A 76 -12.96 7.11 -10.65
CA PHE A 76 -11.57 6.94 -10.21
C PHE A 76 -10.99 5.65 -10.79
N VAL A 77 -9.68 5.63 -10.99
CA VAL A 77 -8.98 4.42 -11.43
C VAL A 77 -8.86 3.46 -10.24
N TYR A 78 -9.54 2.32 -10.33
CA TYR A 78 -9.48 1.31 -9.28
C TYR A 78 -8.14 0.56 -9.29
N ASP A 79 -7.55 0.39 -8.10
CA ASP A 79 -6.33 -0.37 -7.85
C ASP A 79 -6.53 -1.33 -6.68
N GLN A 80 -6.62 -2.61 -6.99
CA GLN A 80 -6.84 -3.67 -6.01
C GLN A 80 -5.71 -3.76 -4.97
N LEU A 81 -4.48 -3.38 -5.35
CA LEU A 81 -3.31 -3.37 -4.47
C LEU A 81 -3.33 -2.18 -3.50
N ALA A 82 -3.83 -1.03 -3.93
CA ALA A 82 -4.06 0.12 -3.05
C ALA A 82 -5.15 -0.18 -2.01
N GLU A 83 -6.26 -0.78 -2.43
CA GLU A 83 -7.32 -1.21 -1.53
C GLU A 83 -6.81 -2.25 -0.51
N LEU A 84 -5.98 -3.21 -0.95
CA LEU A 84 -5.37 -4.18 -0.05
C LEU A 84 -4.47 -3.49 0.99
N ARG A 85 -3.69 -2.47 0.62
CA ARG A 85 -2.83 -1.71 1.56
C ARG A 85 -3.63 -0.91 2.58
N GLU A 86 -4.81 -0.43 2.21
CA GLU A 86 -5.70 0.29 3.13
C GLU A 86 -6.36 -0.66 4.13
N ARG A 87 -6.80 -1.84 3.67
CA ARG A 87 -7.46 -2.86 4.50
C ARG A 87 -6.48 -3.65 5.36
N VAL A 88 -5.31 -3.95 4.81
CA VAL A 88 -4.23 -4.65 5.47
C VAL A 88 -3.22 -3.59 5.85
N ALA A 89 -3.36 -3.04 7.06
CA ALA A 89 -2.23 -2.39 7.70
C ALA A 89 -1.10 -3.42 7.70
N PHE A 90 -0.15 -3.29 6.77
CA PHE A 90 1.05 -4.10 6.74
C PHE A 90 1.83 -3.76 8.01
N VAL A 91 1.48 -4.45 9.10
CA VAL A 91 2.38 -4.63 10.24
C VAL A 91 3.41 -5.63 9.73
N ASP A 92 4.27 -5.13 8.87
CA ASP A 92 5.46 -5.81 8.45
C ASP A 92 6.28 -6.06 9.72
N SER A 93 6.26 -7.30 10.19
CA SER A 93 7.02 -7.75 11.36
C SER A 93 8.53 -7.68 11.12
N SER A 94 8.96 -7.44 9.87
CA SER A 94 10.36 -7.13 9.56
C SER A 94 10.71 -5.65 9.75
N ARG A 95 9.73 -4.77 10.02
CA ARG A 95 10.03 -3.37 10.35
C ARG A 95 10.89 -3.34 11.61
N PRO A 96 12.11 -2.75 11.53
CA PRO A 96 12.99 -2.68 12.67
C PRO A 96 12.29 -1.89 13.77
N ARG A 97 12.21 -2.48 14.97
CA ARG A 97 11.77 -1.74 16.15
C ARG A 97 12.79 -0.66 16.43
N LEU A 98 12.38 0.59 16.25
CA LEU A 98 13.23 1.74 16.51
C LEU A 98 13.34 1.97 18.03
N PRO A 99 14.50 2.40 18.53
CA PRO A 99 14.66 2.77 19.92
C PRO A 99 13.67 3.86 20.35
N THR A 100 13.24 3.80 21.60
CA THR A 100 12.41 4.87 22.19
C THR A 100 13.18 6.20 22.14
N GLY A 101 12.56 7.22 21.54
CA GLY A 101 13.19 8.53 21.34
C GLY A 101 13.78 8.77 19.94
N THR A 102 13.61 7.84 19.00
CA THR A 102 13.89 8.11 17.58
C THR A 102 12.97 9.20 17.04
N THR A 103 13.54 10.24 16.43
CA THR A 103 12.79 11.31 15.76
C THR A 103 12.79 11.10 14.25
N TYR A 104 11.66 11.43 13.62
CA TYR A 104 11.48 11.36 12.18
C TYR A 104 11.08 12.74 11.65
N LYS A 105 11.73 13.18 10.58
CA LYS A 105 11.41 14.44 9.91
C LYS A 105 11.50 14.28 8.41
N GLN A 106 10.38 14.50 7.72
CA GLN A 106 10.34 14.51 6.27
C GLN A 106 10.79 15.87 5.74
N LEU A 107 11.81 15.89 4.88
CA LEU A 107 12.29 17.09 4.18
C LEU A 107 11.96 16.97 2.68
N PRO A 108 11.97 18.09 1.93
CA PRO A 108 11.53 18.08 0.52
C PRO A 108 12.31 17.14 -0.41
N LEU A 109 13.56 16.81 -0.07
CA LEU A 109 14.46 16.00 -0.90
C LEU A 109 14.83 14.65 -0.28
N TRP A 110 14.62 14.46 1.01
CA TRP A 110 15.06 13.29 1.77
C TRP A 110 14.35 13.22 3.12
N ASP A 111 14.34 12.03 3.72
CA ASP A 111 13.83 11.83 5.08
C ASP A 111 14.99 11.78 6.07
N GLU A 112 14.85 12.50 7.18
CA GLU A 112 15.80 12.52 8.29
C GLU A 112 15.30 11.61 9.41
N VAL A 113 16.15 10.68 9.86
CA VAL A 113 15.90 9.77 10.98
C VAL A 113 17.02 9.92 11.99
N GLN A 114 16.71 10.41 13.19
CA GLN A 114 17.70 10.61 14.25
C GLN A 114 17.53 9.56 15.35
N PHE A 115 18.58 8.80 15.61
CA PHE A 115 18.62 7.82 16.70
C PHE A 115 19.08 8.48 18.01
N PRO A 116 18.45 8.16 19.15
CA PRO A 116 18.88 8.68 20.44
C PRO A 116 20.21 8.07 20.85
N THR A 117 21.01 8.83 21.62
CA THR A 117 22.19 8.27 22.28
C THR A 117 21.75 7.21 23.30
N PRO A 118 22.29 5.98 23.26
CA PRO A 118 21.96 4.95 24.23
C PRO A 118 22.25 5.42 25.65
N THR A 119 21.31 5.19 26.56
CA THR A 119 21.55 5.44 27.98
C THR A 119 22.55 4.43 28.52
N ASN A 120 23.41 4.85 29.46
CA ASN A 120 24.30 3.91 30.13
C ASN A 120 23.46 2.78 30.74
N PRO A 121 23.86 1.51 30.55
CA PRO A 121 23.16 0.41 31.19
C PRO A 121 23.26 0.55 32.72
N PRO A 122 22.32 -0.03 33.49
CA PRO A 122 22.38 -0.03 34.93
C PRO A 122 23.73 -0.59 35.39
N SER A 123 24.29 -0.03 36.47
CA SER A 123 25.62 -0.35 36.99
C SER A 123 25.84 -1.85 37.21
N SER A 124 24.77 -2.59 37.53
CA SER A 124 24.76 -4.05 37.70
C SER A 124 25.12 -4.85 36.43
N VAL A 125 25.07 -4.25 35.24
CA VAL A 125 25.43 -4.89 33.95
C VAL A 125 26.90 -4.62 33.58
N LEU A 126 27.50 -3.59 34.19
CA LEU A 126 28.88 -3.17 33.95
C LEU A 126 29.81 -3.52 35.13
N ASP A 127 29.45 -4.48 35.98
CA ASP A 127 30.30 -5.07 37.03
C ASP A 127 31.47 -5.90 36.46
N VAL A 128 31.94 -5.55 35.25
CA VAL A 128 33.20 -6.02 34.73
C VAL A 128 34.28 -5.10 35.28
N PRO A 129 35.19 -5.58 36.15
CA PRO A 129 36.26 -4.76 36.66
C PRO A 129 37.09 -4.24 35.47
N ARG A 130 37.14 -2.91 35.32
CA ARG A 130 38.01 -2.27 34.33
C ARG A 130 39.45 -2.43 34.82
N VAL A 131 40.14 -3.45 34.32
CA VAL A 131 41.55 -3.68 34.64
C VAL A 131 42.39 -2.73 33.80
N GLN A 132 43.27 -1.94 34.45
CA GLN A 132 44.24 -1.15 33.71
C GLN A 132 45.29 -2.08 33.11
N ILE A 133 45.71 -1.84 31.87
CA ILE A 133 46.69 -2.70 31.19
C ILE A 133 48.01 -2.77 31.97
N ALA A 134 48.38 -1.70 32.69
CA ALA A 134 49.54 -1.66 33.59
C ALA A 134 49.42 -2.57 34.83
N SER A 135 48.23 -3.12 35.11
CA SER A 135 47.97 -4.06 36.21
C SER A 135 48.19 -5.52 35.82
N LEU A 136 48.49 -5.79 34.54
CA LEU A 136 48.78 -7.13 34.06
C LEU A 136 50.26 -7.41 34.31
N ASP A 137 50.56 -8.47 35.07
CA ASP A 137 51.94 -8.92 35.32
C ASP A 137 52.65 -9.18 33.98
N SER A 138 53.91 -8.75 33.90
CA SER A 138 54.77 -8.87 32.71
C SER A 138 55.38 -10.26 32.59
#